data_AF-A0AAE0NZU5-F1
#
_entry.id   AF-A0AAE0NZU5-F1
#
_cell.length_a   1.000
_cell.length_b   1.000
_cell.length_c   1.000
_cell.angle_alpha   90.00
_cell.angle_beta   90.00
_cell.angle_gamma   90.00
#
_symmetry.space_group_name_H-M   'P 1'
#
loop_
_entity.id
_entity.type
_entity.pdbx_description
1 polymer ?
#
loop_
_entity_poly.entity_id
_entity_poly.type
_entity_poly.pdbx_seq_one_letter_code
_entity_poly.pdbx_strand_id
1 'polypeptide(L)'
;MQQRKVLAALLAGVATSAACVIPPGTLSGTISAPFRIQVQNASRPAVHNLYMNLFVAGGGDRHLFIGPVGVPTFDLTLVDGVINHVPAGVRAVIGGEFSDIDHTTKLFMTGRGDPRAIFQPTYACNPDTDALQIELAFVAYQDHPPPGGWICVRPAFENSHEFRYYPPGNTLVDVNRECIKVTLVALIQGATTLSTVTTASSTSSSPPSSTSSTTSSAPANTNTVLPFTDNTALGWRFIGCAPEERRVTPPDAPVRTLPSALLAGDDLTNAKCMAFCGAAGYTYAGPEWRRECWCANSYLPTRQPATTLASLANCNYKCAGNAAEYCGGDAWLSLYQKCPAGGPCVNAVFT
;
A
#
# COMPACT_ATOMS: atom_id res chain seq x y z
N MET A 1 -4.25 28.51 -58.40
CA MET A 1 -4.81 27.53 -57.45
C MET A 1 -3.76 27.31 -56.36
N GLN A 2 -3.95 27.93 -55.20
CA GLN A 2 -2.90 28.15 -54.21
C GLN A 2 -3.06 27.15 -53.05
N GLN A 3 -2.05 26.31 -52.84
CA GLN A 3 -1.96 25.39 -51.72
C GLN A 3 -1.85 26.16 -50.40
N ARG A 4 -2.77 25.93 -49.45
CA ARG A 4 -2.59 26.30 -48.05
C ARG A 4 -2.43 25.04 -47.21
N LYS A 5 -1.18 24.74 -46.84
CA LYS A 5 -0.85 23.80 -45.76
C LYS A 5 -1.23 24.48 -44.45
N VAL A 6 -2.17 23.90 -43.71
CA VAL A 6 -2.47 24.32 -42.34
C VAL A 6 -1.50 23.57 -41.42
N LEU A 7 -0.55 24.30 -40.85
CA LEU A 7 0.34 23.81 -39.79
C LEU A 7 -0.44 23.88 -38.47
N ALA A 8 -0.85 22.73 -37.93
CA ALA A 8 -1.42 22.66 -36.59
C ALA A 8 -0.26 22.66 -35.57
N ALA A 9 -0.08 23.77 -34.86
CA ALA A 9 0.82 23.85 -33.72
C ALA A 9 0.19 23.11 -32.54
N LEU A 10 0.75 21.97 -32.14
CA LEU A 10 0.44 21.35 -30.85
C LEU A 10 1.03 22.24 -29.74
N LEU A 11 0.18 23.02 -29.06
CA LEU A 11 0.50 23.51 -27.73
C LEU A 11 0.40 22.31 -26.77
N ALA A 12 1.55 21.75 -26.40
CA ALA A 12 1.63 20.90 -25.22
C ALA A 12 1.33 21.78 -24.00
N GLY A 13 0.13 21.65 -23.44
CA GLY A 13 -0.18 22.20 -22.14
C GLY A 13 0.71 21.52 -21.11
N VAL A 14 1.71 22.24 -20.61
CA VAL A 14 2.49 21.80 -19.45
C VAL A 14 1.54 21.87 -18.26
N ALA A 15 0.95 20.73 -17.89
CA ALA A 15 0.31 20.59 -16.60
C ALA A 15 1.41 20.76 -15.55
N THR A 16 1.49 21.96 -14.97
CA THR A 16 2.33 22.21 -13.81
C THR A 16 1.73 21.41 -12.67
N SER A 17 2.27 20.20 -12.39
CA SER A 17 1.99 19.55 -11.12
C SER A 17 2.46 20.52 -10.03
N ALA A 18 1.56 20.89 -9.13
CA ALA A 18 1.97 21.62 -7.95
C ALA A 18 2.82 20.65 -7.13
N ALA A 19 4.14 20.82 -7.16
CA ALA A 19 5.07 20.06 -6.34
C ALA A 19 4.59 20.07 -4.88
N CYS A 20 4.65 18.92 -4.21
CA CYS A 20 4.12 18.85 -2.85
C CYS A 20 4.83 19.84 -1.92
N VAL A 21 4.02 20.53 -1.11
CA VAL A 21 4.52 21.53 -0.18
C VAL A 21 4.71 20.86 1.18
N ILE A 22 5.96 20.77 1.61
CA ILE A 22 6.32 20.23 2.93
C ILE A 22 5.90 21.23 4.01
N PRO A 23 5.01 20.86 4.95
CA PRO A 23 4.65 21.73 6.07
C PRO A 23 5.88 22.05 6.93
N PRO A 24 6.03 23.30 7.40
CA PRO A 24 7.09 23.63 8.33
C PRO A 24 6.84 22.96 9.69
N GLY A 25 7.91 22.58 10.37
CA GLY A 25 7.88 21.99 11.71
C GLY A 25 8.36 20.53 11.75
N THR A 26 8.45 20.01 12.97
CA THR A 26 8.86 18.63 13.22
C THR A 26 7.66 17.82 13.67
N LEU A 27 7.53 16.61 13.13
CA LEU A 27 6.53 15.66 13.60
C LEU A 27 6.96 15.09 14.97
N SER A 28 5.96 14.74 15.78
CA SER A 28 6.19 14.00 17.03
C SER A 28 6.90 12.68 16.75
N GLY A 29 7.79 12.26 17.65
CA GLY A 29 8.36 10.91 17.65
C GLY A 29 7.33 9.81 17.97
N THR A 30 6.08 10.18 18.23
CA THR A 30 4.99 9.27 18.61
C THR A 30 3.82 9.36 17.63
N ILE A 31 3.41 8.20 17.10
CA ILE A 31 2.22 7.98 16.27
C ILE A 31 1.38 6.90 16.98
N SER A 32 0.37 7.33 17.72
CA SER A 32 -0.51 6.44 18.50
C SER A 32 -1.58 5.76 17.66
N ALA A 33 -1.93 6.35 16.51
CA ALA A 33 -2.87 5.76 15.58
C ALA A 33 -2.23 4.53 14.88
N PRO A 34 -2.95 3.40 14.77
CA PRO A 34 -2.49 2.24 14.02
C PRO A 34 -2.09 2.60 12.60
N PHE A 35 -0.92 2.12 12.18
CA PHE A 35 -0.45 2.27 10.81
C PHE A 35 0.16 0.98 10.27
N ARG A 36 0.38 0.98 8.96
CA ARG A 36 1.26 0.02 8.29
C ARG A 36 2.40 0.74 7.60
N ILE A 37 3.47 0.02 7.30
CA ILE A 37 4.62 0.58 6.59
C ILE A 37 4.57 0.15 5.13
N GLN A 38 4.57 1.14 4.23
CA GLN A 38 4.88 0.95 2.82
C GLN A 38 6.36 1.25 2.59
N VAL A 39 7.00 0.43 1.78
CA VAL A 39 8.40 0.58 1.39
C VAL A 39 8.46 1.25 0.02
N GLN A 40 9.27 2.29 -0.11
CA GLN A 40 9.42 3.04 -1.36
C GLN A 40 10.87 3.12 -1.82
N ASN A 41 11.09 2.83 -3.11
CA ASN A 41 12.29 3.16 -3.86
C ASN A 41 11.92 3.16 -5.35
N ALA A 42 11.54 4.32 -5.90
CA ALA A 42 11.08 4.42 -7.29
C ALA A 42 12.10 3.91 -8.33
N SER A 43 13.39 3.97 -8.00
CA SER A 43 14.47 3.42 -8.85
C SER A 43 14.58 1.89 -8.79
N ARG A 44 13.85 1.22 -7.89
CA ARG A 44 13.85 -0.24 -7.69
C ARG A 44 12.42 -0.78 -7.65
N PRO A 45 11.75 -0.93 -8.81
CA PRO A 45 10.33 -1.32 -8.89
C PRO A 45 9.99 -2.64 -8.19
N ALA A 46 10.93 -3.58 -8.09
CA ALA A 46 10.71 -4.88 -7.45
C ALA A 46 10.40 -4.80 -5.94
N VAL A 47 10.81 -3.71 -5.27
CA VAL A 47 10.58 -3.50 -3.83
C VAL A 47 9.72 -2.27 -3.55
N HIS A 48 9.45 -1.47 -4.57
CA HIS A 48 8.70 -0.23 -4.46
C HIS A 48 7.21 -0.49 -4.26
N ASN A 49 6.61 0.27 -3.35
CA ASN A 49 5.19 0.21 -2.99
C ASN A 49 4.75 -1.14 -2.39
N LEU A 50 5.71 -1.98 -1.96
CA LEU A 50 5.44 -3.18 -1.16
C LEU A 50 5.23 -2.82 0.31
N TYR A 51 4.54 -3.70 1.05
CA TYR A 51 4.20 -3.46 2.44
C TYR A 51 4.98 -4.37 3.39
N MET A 52 5.29 -3.83 4.57
CA MET A 52 5.92 -4.57 5.65
C MET A 52 4.96 -5.60 6.26
N ASN A 53 5.44 -6.82 6.40
CA ASN A 53 4.79 -7.94 7.06
C ASN A 53 5.63 -8.44 8.25
N LEU A 54 4.98 -9.10 9.20
CA LEU A 54 5.62 -9.78 10.33
C LEU A 54 5.58 -11.28 10.14
N PHE A 55 6.73 -11.91 10.09
CA PHE A 55 6.85 -13.37 10.11
C PHE A 55 7.21 -13.84 11.51
N VAL A 56 6.48 -14.82 12.05
CA VAL A 56 6.78 -15.39 13.37
C VAL A 56 8.12 -16.12 13.30
N ALA A 57 9.06 -15.70 14.15
CA ALA A 57 10.32 -16.38 14.34
C ALA A 57 10.36 -17.05 15.72
N GLY A 58 11.29 -17.99 15.91
CA GLY A 58 11.48 -18.67 17.19
C GLY A 58 11.74 -17.67 18.33
N GLY A 59 11.42 -18.07 19.56
CA GLY A 59 11.72 -17.26 20.75
C GLY A 59 10.86 -15.99 20.93
N GLY A 60 9.71 -15.92 20.26
CA GLY A 60 8.77 -14.79 20.37
C GLY A 60 9.07 -13.64 19.42
N ASP A 61 10.11 -13.75 18.58
CA ASP A 61 10.50 -12.71 17.66
C ASP A 61 9.55 -12.60 16.47
N ARG A 62 9.60 -11.44 15.81
CA ARG A 62 8.97 -11.20 14.52
C ARG A 62 10.02 -10.70 13.56
N HIS A 63 10.26 -11.43 12.49
CA HIS A 63 11.10 -10.95 11.39
C HIS A 63 10.28 -10.02 10.50
N LEU A 64 10.90 -8.94 10.07
CA LEU A 64 10.30 -7.97 9.14
C LEU A 64 10.60 -8.41 7.72
N PHE A 65 9.57 -8.48 6.89
CA PHE A 65 9.72 -8.77 5.46
C PHE A 65 8.85 -7.85 4.61
N ILE A 66 9.27 -7.65 3.37
CA ILE A 66 8.38 -7.27 2.28
C ILE A 66 8.26 -8.42 1.29
N GLY A 67 7.18 -8.40 0.52
CA GLY A 67 6.86 -9.46 -0.43
C GLY A 67 5.97 -10.53 0.19
N PRO A 68 6.04 -11.76 -0.31
CA PRO A 68 4.99 -12.75 -0.13
C PRO A 68 4.95 -13.45 1.24
N VAL A 69 5.83 -13.10 2.18
CA VAL A 69 5.97 -13.82 3.45
C VAL A 69 5.53 -12.96 4.64
N GLY A 70 5.05 -13.63 5.67
CA GLY A 70 4.61 -12.99 6.92
C GLY A 70 3.17 -12.50 6.87
N VAL A 71 2.70 -12.05 8.03
CA VAL A 71 1.36 -11.50 8.22
C VAL A 71 1.40 -9.99 7.95
N PRO A 72 0.51 -9.45 7.08
CA PRO A 72 0.43 -8.02 6.85
C PRO A 72 0.24 -7.22 8.13
N THR A 73 1.00 -6.12 8.26
CA THR A 73 0.84 -5.19 9.38
C THR A 73 -0.24 -4.16 9.10
N PHE A 74 -1.03 -3.84 10.12
CA PHE A 74 -2.03 -2.77 10.12
C PHE A 74 -2.15 -2.03 11.48
N ASP A 75 -1.38 -2.50 12.45
CA ASP A 75 -1.48 -2.28 13.88
C ASP A 75 -0.13 -1.89 14.50
N LEU A 76 0.76 -1.35 13.67
CA LEU A 76 1.99 -0.74 14.15
C LEU A 76 1.69 0.61 14.79
N THR A 77 2.50 0.95 15.79
CA THR A 77 2.53 2.26 16.43
C THR A 77 3.96 2.74 16.50
N LEU A 78 4.15 4.05 16.71
CA LEU A 78 5.44 4.65 16.95
C LEU A 78 5.39 5.28 18.34
N VAL A 79 6.33 4.95 19.21
CA VAL A 79 6.42 5.52 20.56
C VAL A 79 7.86 5.91 20.79
N ASP A 80 8.11 7.20 21.00
CA ASP A 80 9.45 7.76 21.21
C ASP A 80 10.45 7.33 20.13
N GLY A 81 10.00 7.32 18.88
CA GLY A 81 10.77 6.94 17.70
C GLY A 81 10.92 5.44 17.48
N VAL A 82 10.35 4.60 18.33
CA VAL A 82 10.46 3.14 18.21
C VAL A 82 9.18 2.57 17.61
N ILE A 83 9.31 1.77 16.54
CA ILE A 83 8.17 1.07 15.93
C ILE A 83 7.78 -0.11 16.83
N ASN A 84 6.51 -0.20 17.21
CA ASN A 84 5.97 -1.23 18.08
C ASN A 84 4.83 -1.97 17.40
N HIS A 85 4.71 -3.27 17.68
CA HIS A 85 3.54 -4.08 17.36
C HIS A 85 2.90 -4.51 18.69
N VAL A 86 1.94 -3.68 19.14
CA VAL A 86 1.33 -3.78 20.47
C VAL A 86 0.71 -5.15 20.73
N PRO A 87 -0.04 -5.78 19.80
CA PRO A 87 -0.67 -7.08 20.07
C PRO A 87 0.31 -8.21 20.38
N ALA A 88 1.55 -8.13 19.88
CA ALA A 88 2.59 -9.13 20.19
C ALA A 88 3.60 -8.64 21.25
N GLY A 89 3.49 -7.40 21.74
CA GLY A 89 4.43 -6.84 22.71
C GLY A 89 5.88 -6.75 22.22
N VAL A 90 6.08 -6.65 20.90
CA VAL A 90 7.41 -6.58 20.26
C VAL A 90 7.68 -5.19 19.69
N ARG A 91 8.96 -4.84 19.60
CA ARG A 91 9.44 -3.54 19.10
C ARG A 91 10.61 -3.71 18.15
N ALA A 92 10.77 -2.78 17.21
CA ALA A 92 11.84 -2.81 16.21
C ALA A 92 13.22 -2.61 16.85
N VAL A 93 14.13 -3.52 16.55
CA VAL A 93 15.50 -3.60 17.09
C VAL A 93 16.48 -3.95 15.98
N ILE A 94 17.73 -3.53 16.16
CA ILE A 94 18.84 -3.89 15.27
C ILE A 94 19.80 -4.80 16.03
N GLY A 95 20.06 -5.98 15.47
CA GLY A 95 20.90 -6.99 16.11
C GLY A 95 20.65 -8.38 15.56
N GLY A 96 20.97 -9.41 16.35
CA GLY A 96 20.66 -10.82 16.08
C GLY A 96 21.45 -11.47 14.94
N GLU A 97 21.73 -10.77 13.84
CA GLU A 97 22.41 -11.32 12.66
C GLU A 97 23.16 -10.23 11.90
N PHE A 98 24.48 -10.14 12.14
CA PHE A 98 25.42 -9.32 11.36
C PHE A 98 25.89 -10.10 10.11
N SER A 99 26.12 -9.39 9.00
CA SER A 99 26.75 -9.98 7.81
C SER A 99 28.17 -9.43 7.64
N ASP A 100 29.13 -10.34 7.55
CA ASP A 100 30.54 -10.06 7.25
C ASP A 100 30.82 -9.74 5.78
N ILE A 101 29.83 -9.91 4.89
CA ILE A 101 29.95 -9.64 3.45
C ILE A 101 29.62 -8.16 3.14
N ASP A 102 28.46 -7.69 3.59
CA ASP A 102 27.95 -6.34 3.29
C ASP A 102 27.92 -5.42 4.51
N HIS A 103 28.40 -5.87 5.67
CA HIS A 103 28.40 -5.15 6.95
C HIS A 103 27.02 -4.62 7.37
N THR A 104 25.94 -5.24 6.90
CA THR A 104 24.60 -4.94 7.37
C THR A 104 24.25 -5.73 8.63
N THR A 105 23.27 -5.24 9.39
CA THR A 105 22.75 -5.93 10.57
C THR A 105 21.23 -6.08 10.45
N LYS A 106 20.66 -7.19 10.93
CA LYS A 106 19.22 -7.43 10.83
C LYS A 106 18.41 -6.40 11.59
N LEU A 107 17.34 -5.91 10.96
CA LEU A 107 16.26 -5.19 11.62
C LEU A 107 15.10 -6.18 11.81
N PHE A 108 14.74 -6.44 13.06
CA PHE A 108 13.64 -7.36 13.41
C PHE A 108 12.85 -6.79 14.60
N MET A 109 11.83 -7.50 15.08
CA MET A 109 11.12 -7.10 16.29
C MET A 109 11.19 -8.18 17.38
N THR A 110 11.37 -7.73 18.61
CA THR A 110 11.42 -8.62 19.77
C THR A 110 10.87 -7.94 21.03
N GLY A 111 10.48 -8.75 22.01
CA GLY A 111 10.20 -8.31 23.38
C GLY A 111 11.46 -8.15 24.24
N ARG A 112 12.61 -8.65 23.76
CA ARG A 112 13.90 -8.65 24.46
C ARG A 112 14.61 -7.30 24.46
N GLY A 113 15.62 -7.16 25.32
CA GLY A 113 16.39 -5.92 25.55
C GLY A 113 17.37 -5.52 24.42
N ASP A 114 17.18 -6.02 23.20
CA ASP A 114 18.00 -5.68 22.05
C ASP A 114 17.95 -4.16 21.73
N PRO A 115 19.04 -3.60 21.16
CA PRO A 115 19.12 -2.19 20.77
C PRO A 115 17.97 -1.74 19.88
N ARG A 116 17.19 -0.76 20.35
CA ARG A 116 16.00 -0.27 19.63
C ARG A 116 16.41 0.52 18.39
N ALA A 117 15.74 0.27 17.27
CA ALA A 117 15.85 1.11 16.09
C ALA A 117 15.03 2.40 16.30
N ILE A 118 15.66 3.56 16.11
CA ILE A 118 15.08 4.87 16.36
C ILE A 118 14.80 5.58 15.04
N PHE A 119 13.56 6.02 14.88
CA PHE A 119 13.04 6.71 13.71
C PHE A 119 12.47 8.07 14.11
N GLN A 120 12.64 9.07 13.25
CA GLN A 120 12.01 10.37 13.36
C GLN A 120 11.03 10.52 12.21
N PRO A 121 9.73 10.70 12.49
CA PRO A 121 8.77 11.03 11.44
C PRO A 121 9.13 12.35 10.77
N THR A 122 9.06 12.39 9.45
CA THR A 122 9.26 13.59 8.63
C THR A 122 8.20 13.68 7.55
N TYR A 123 7.80 14.89 7.19
CA TYR A 123 6.98 15.10 5.99
C TYR A 123 7.84 14.90 4.75
N ALA A 124 7.27 14.24 3.74
CA ALA A 124 7.90 14.07 2.44
C ALA A 124 6.84 14.03 1.33
N CYS A 125 7.30 14.12 0.08
CA CYS A 125 6.45 13.96 -1.09
C CYS A 125 6.56 12.53 -1.60
N ASN A 126 5.42 11.92 -1.88
CA ASN A 126 5.36 10.64 -2.53
C ASN A 126 6.01 10.74 -3.93
N PRO A 127 6.97 9.87 -4.27
CA PRO A 127 7.73 9.99 -5.52
C PRO A 127 6.91 9.70 -6.78
N ASP A 128 5.73 9.07 -6.66
CA ASP A 128 4.88 8.69 -7.79
C ASP A 128 3.73 9.67 -8.01
N THR A 129 3.24 10.27 -6.93
CA THR A 129 1.96 11.01 -6.92
C THR A 129 2.10 12.46 -6.47
N ASP A 130 3.28 12.87 -6.01
CA ASP A 130 3.49 14.15 -5.31
C ASP A 130 2.55 14.35 -4.11
N ALA A 131 1.91 13.30 -3.59
CA ALA A 131 1.07 13.41 -2.41
C ALA A 131 1.94 13.60 -1.14
N LEU A 132 1.49 14.46 -0.22
CA LEU A 132 2.14 14.60 1.09
C LEU A 132 2.02 13.28 1.86
N GLN A 133 3.14 12.78 2.38
CA GLN A 133 3.22 11.55 3.16
C GLN A 133 4.11 11.72 4.41
N ILE A 134 4.05 10.74 5.31
CA ILE A 134 4.90 10.67 6.51
C ILE A 134 5.94 9.58 6.30
N GLU A 135 7.20 9.98 6.23
CA GLU A 135 8.34 9.06 6.21
C GLU A 135 8.83 8.81 7.64
N LEU A 136 9.22 7.58 7.93
CA LEU A 136 9.92 7.20 9.15
C LEU A 136 11.42 7.22 8.85
N ALA A 137 12.05 8.39 9.02
CA ALA A 137 13.47 8.56 8.78
C ALA A 137 14.28 7.86 9.87
N PHE A 138 15.15 6.93 9.50
CA PHE A 138 16.04 6.28 10.46
C PHE A 138 17.06 7.27 11.02
N VAL A 139 17.22 7.28 12.34
CA VAL A 139 18.11 8.21 13.05
C VAL A 139 19.35 7.46 13.55
N ALA A 140 19.13 6.41 14.33
CA ALA A 140 20.17 5.64 14.99
C ALA A 140 19.56 4.35 15.55
N TYR A 141 20.38 3.51 16.18
CA TYR A 141 19.88 2.50 17.08
C TYR A 141 20.59 2.58 18.43
N GLN A 142 19.85 2.21 19.48
CA GLN A 142 20.18 2.49 20.86
C GLN A 142 21.61 2.04 21.22
N ASP A 143 22.36 2.88 21.94
CA ASP A 143 23.71 2.59 22.45
C ASP A 143 24.78 2.29 21.38
N HIS A 144 24.54 2.68 20.11
CA HIS A 144 25.48 2.46 19.00
C HIS A 144 25.88 3.77 18.28
N PRO A 145 26.90 4.49 18.78
CA PRO A 145 27.48 5.64 18.11
C PRO A 145 28.46 5.21 16.98
N PRO A 146 28.63 6.01 15.91
CA PRO A 146 27.92 7.26 15.62
C PRO A 146 26.50 7.03 15.07
N PRO A 147 25.58 7.99 15.28
CA PRO A 147 24.24 7.93 14.69
C PRO A 147 24.30 8.01 13.15
N GLY A 148 23.21 7.63 12.51
CA GLY A 148 23.04 7.65 11.06
C GLY A 148 23.02 6.27 10.44
N GLY A 149 23.24 6.21 9.12
CA GLY A 149 23.02 5.02 8.31
C GLY A 149 21.63 5.04 7.67
N TRP A 150 21.17 3.91 7.19
CA TRP A 150 19.85 3.80 6.54
C TRP A 150 19.31 2.39 6.63
N ILE A 151 17.99 2.26 6.44
CA ILE A 151 17.33 0.96 6.34
C ILE A 151 17.30 0.52 4.89
N CYS A 152 17.52 -0.77 4.71
CA CYS A 152 17.44 -1.44 3.42
C CYS A 152 16.71 -2.75 3.51
N VAL A 153 16.34 -3.26 2.34
CA VAL A 153 15.76 -4.58 2.17
C VAL A 153 16.67 -5.38 1.25
N ARG A 154 16.93 -6.64 1.58
CA ARG A 154 17.73 -7.54 0.74
C ARG A 154 16.98 -8.84 0.45
N PRO A 155 17.19 -9.48 -0.71
CA PRO A 155 16.54 -10.74 -1.04
C PRO A 155 16.69 -11.80 0.06
N ALA A 156 15.63 -12.53 0.32
CA ALA A 156 15.56 -13.64 1.26
C ALA A 156 14.86 -14.84 0.61
N PHE A 157 14.27 -15.73 1.39
CA PHE A 157 13.57 -16.91 0.87
C PHE A 157 12.22 -16.52 0.24
N GLU A 158 11.68 -17.43 -0.58
CA GLU A 158 10.33 -17.30 -1.17
C GLU A 158 10.08 -15.95 -1.88
N ASN A 159 11.10 -15.38 -2.55
CA ASN A 159 10.97 -14.07 -3.23
C ASN A 159 10.58 -12.91 -2.28
N SER A 160 10.88 -13.05 -0.99
CA SER A 160 10.75 -11.97 -0.01
C SER A 160 12.04 -11.17 0.14
N HIS A 161 11.95 -10.03 0.81
CA HIS A 161 13.13 -9.29 1.23
C HIS A 161 13.07 -9.00 2.73
N GLU A 162 14.16 -9.26 3.44
CA GLU A 162 14.29 -8.97 4.86
C GLU A 162 14.84 -7.57 5.09
N PHE A 163 14.47 -6.94 6.21
CA PHE A 163 14.98 -5.62 6.57
C PHE A 163 16.33 -5.69 7.25
N ARG A 164 17.19 -4.74 6.90
CA ARG A 164 18.55 -4.60 7.41
C ARG A 164 18.85 -3.13 7.69
N TYR A 165 19.76 -2.92 8.63
CA TYR A 165 20.45 -1.67 8.87
C TYR A 165 21.76 -1.64 8.09
N TYR A 166 22.02 -0.54 7.38
CA TYR A 166 23.25 -0.27 6.66
C TYR A 166 24.01 0.89 7.34
N PRO A 167 25.23 0.66 7.86
CA PRO A 167 25.93 1.66 8.66
C PRO A 167 26.51 2.83 7.84
N PRO A 168 26.71 4.01 8.47
CA PRO A 168 27.39 5.14 7.85
C PRO A 168 28.77 4.77 7.28
N GLY A 169 29.09 5.29 6.10
CA GLY A 169 30.42 5.12 5.49
C GLY A 169 30.74 3.72 4.98
N ASN A 170 29.81 2.76 5.11
CA ASN A 170 29.97 1.44 4.53
C ASN A 170 29.88 1.51 3.00
N THR A 171 30.78 0.80 2.33
CA THR A 171 30.88 0.71 0.87
C THR A 171 30.81 -0.73 0.37
N LEU A 172 30.62 -1.70 1.28
CA LEU A 172 30.54 -3.11 0.94
C LEU A 172 29.15 -3.46 0.41
N VAL A 173 29.11 -4.36 -0.57
CA VAL A 173 27.87 -4.83 -1.20
C VAL A 173 27.97 -6.34 -1.39
N ASP A 174 26.98 -7.07 -0.90
CA ASP A 174 26.74 -8.46 -1.31
C ASP A 174 26.04 -8.44 -2.67
N VAL A 175 26.77 -8.77 -3.73
CA VAL A 175 26.24 -8.77 -5.11
C VAL A 175 25.12 -9.78 -5.33
N ASN A 176 25.02 -10.82 -4.49
CA ASN A 176 23.98 -11.83 -4.58
C ASN A 176 22.74 -11.46 -3.75
N ARG A 177 22.91 -10.61 -2.74
CA ARG A 177 21.85 -10.16 -1.83
C ARG A 177 21.95 -8.65 -1.58
N GLU A 178 21.95 -7.88 -2.67
CA GLU A 178 22.11 -6.42 -2.61
C GLU A 178 21.14 -5.81 -1.60
N CYS A 179 21.66 -5.01 -0.66
CA CYS A 179 20.82 -4.28 0.28
C CYS A 179 20.29 -3.01 -0.38
N ILE A 180 19.06 -3.08 -0.86
CA ILE A 180 18.40 -2.00 -1.56
C ILE A 180 17.95 -0.97 -0.52
N LYS A 181 18.52 0.24 -0.55
CA LYS A 181 18.08 1.37 0.29
C LYS A 181 16.60 1.63 0.06
N VAL A 182 15.84 1.85 1.13
CA VAL A 182 14.40 2.13 1.01
C VAL A 182 13.97 3.25 1.94
N THR A 183 12.90 3.94 1.52
CA THR A 183 12.11 4.84 2.36
C THR A 183 11.00 4.04 3.03
N LEU A 184 10.78 4.29 4.31
CA LEU A 184 9.67 3.71 5.08
C LEU A 184 8.57 4.76 5.22
N VAL A 185 7.37 4.49 4.71
CA VAL A 185 6.23 5.40 4.76
C VAL A 185 5.18 4.86 5.71
N ALA A 186 4.80 5.66 6.71
CA ALA A 186 3.74 5.33 7.65
C ALA A 186 2.37 5.67 7.05
N LEU A 187 1.58 4.63 6.76
CA LEU A 187 0.21 4.76 6.29
C LEU A 187 -0.75 4.63 7.48
N ILE A 188 -1.10 5.78 8.05
CA ILE A 188 -1.96 5.89 9.24
C ILE A 188 -3.41 5.57 8.83
N GLN A 189 -4.02 4.61 9.51
CA GLN A 189 -5.43 4.31 9.31
C GLN A 189 -6.29 5.48 9.79
N GLY A 190 -7.05 6.09 8.88
CA GLY A 190 -7.98 7.16 9.23
C GLY A 190 -7.37 8.57 9.30
N ALA A 191 -6.14 8.78 8.84
CA ALA A 191 -5.65 10.14 8.62
C ALA A 191 -6.42 10.77 7.45
N THR A 192 -7.44 11.56 7.78
CA THR A 192 -7.96 12.59 6.87
C THR A 192 -6.78 13.40 6.35
N THR A 193 -6.77 13.65 5.05
CA THR A 193 -5.90 14.61 4.38
C THR A 193 -5.61 15.78 5.32
N LEU A 194 -4.34 15.99 5.67
CA LEU A 194 -3.87 17.16 6.43
C LEU A 194 -4.20 18.40 5.60
N SER A 195 -5.41 18.93 5.82
CA SER A 195 -5.92 20.09 5.14
C SER A 195 -5.46 21.31 5.92
N THR A 196 -4.80 22.21 5.22
CA THR A 196 -4.35 23.51 5.70
C THR A 196 -5.55 24.34 6.18
N VAL A 197 -5.66 24.55 7.49
CA VAL A 197 -6.62 25.50 8.05
C VAL A 197 -6.13 26.90 7.70
N THR A 198 -6.72 27.49 6.66
CA THR A 198 -6.58 28.92 6.38
C THR A 198 -7.70 29.63 7.13
N THR A 199 -7.33 30.34 8.19
CA THR A 199 -8.24 31.18 8.98
C THR A 199 -8.64 32.40 8.17
N ALA A 200 -9.86 32.45 7.66
CA ALA A 200 -10.46 33.65 7.10
C ALA A 200 -11.73 34.01 7.89
N SER A 201 -11.65 35.11 8.62
CA SER A 201 -12.77 35.76 9.28
C SER A 201 -13.75 36.32 8.25
N SER A 202 -15.05 36.11 8.44
CA SER A 202 -16.06 37.09 7.99
C SER A 202 -17.42 36.89 8.67
N THR A 203 -18.08 38.02 8.81
CA THR A 203 -19.29 38.35 9.54
C THR A 203 -20.59 37.85 8.91
N SER A 204 -21.59 37.71 9.77
CA SER A 204 -22.99 37.35 9.55
C SER A 204 -23.78 38.17 8.51
N SER A 205 -24.67 37.52 7.76
CA SER A 205 -26.09 37.93 7.60
C SER A 205 -26.90 36.85 6.85
N SER A 206 -28.21 36.78 7.13
CA SER A 206 -29.14 35.66 6.87
C SER A 206 -29.95 35.83 5.54
N PRO A 207 -31.03 35.03 5.24
CA PRO A 207 -31.23 34.33 3.96
C PRO A 207 -32.30 34.98 3.04
N PRO A 208 -32.61 34.39 1.85
CA PRO A 208 -33.76 33.47 1.78
C PRO A 208 -33.67 32.31 0.75
N SER A 209 -34.77 31.57 0.71
CA SER A 209 -35.12 30.22 0.23
C SER A 209 -35.07 29.86 -1.27
N SER A 210 -34.96 28.53 -1.50
CA SER A 210 -35.53 27.65 -2.54
C SER A 210 -35.25 27.90 -4.04
N THR A 211 -34.69 26.89 -4.73
CA THR A 211 -35.29 26.15 -5.88
C THR A 211 -34.33 25.03 -6.36
N SER A 212 -34.90 23.92 -6.84
CA SER A 212 -34.28 22.64 -7.19
C SER A 212 -33.41 22.61 -8.47
N SER A 213 -32.39 21.75 -8.42
CA SER A 213 -31.79 20.90 -9.47
C SER A 213 -31.62 21.42 -10.91
N THR A 214 -30.36 21.56 -11.34
CA THR A 214 -29.89 20.99 -12.62
C THR A 214 -28.39 20.71 -12.55
N THR A 215 -28.03 19.45 -12.74
CA THR A 215 -26.68 18.93 -12.95
C THR A 215 -26.07 19.58 -14.18
N SER A 216 -24.89 20.21 -14.02
CA SER A 216 -24.04 20.65 -15.11
C SER A 216 -22.72 19.90 -15.02
N SER A 217 -22.50 19.04 -16.00
CA SER A 217 -21.30 18.25 -16.24
C SER A 217 -20.09 19.16 -16.50
N ALA A 218 -19.08 19.05 -15.64
CA ALA A 218 -17.73 19.55 -15.90
C ALA A 218 -17.00 18.60 -16.89
N PRO A 219 -16.04 19.09 -17.67
CA PRO A 219 -15.55 18.40 -18.86
C PRO A 219 -14.70 17.17 -18.49
N ALA A 220 -14.87 16.11 -19.27
CA ALA A 220 -14.13 14.85 -19.14
C ALA A 220 -12.65 15.04 -19.53
N ASN A 221 -11.75 14.91 -18.56
CA ASN A 221 -10.34 14.59 -18.83
C ASN A 221 -10.27 13.18 -19.42
N THR A 222 -9.48 13.01 -20.47
CA THR A 222 -9.20 11.74 -21.13
C THR A 222 -8.40 10.82 -20.20
N ASN A 223 -9.09 10.18 -19.26
CA ASN A 223 -8.56 9.14 -18.40
C ASN A 223 -8.36 7.87 -19.21
N THR A 224 -7.12 7.37 -19.26
CA THR A 224 -6.86 5.95 -19.48
C THR A 224 -7.66 5.16 -18.45
N VAL A 225 -8.75 4.51 -18.88
CA VAL A 225 -9.63 3.74 -17.99
C VAL A 225 -8.86 2.51 -17.50
N LEU A 226 -8.42 2.56 -16.24
CA LEU A 226 -7.75 1.44 -15.58
C LEU A 226 -8.75 0.31 -15.31
N PRO A 227 -8.34 -0.96 -15.42
CA PRO A 227 -9.23 -2.11 -15.33
C PRO A 227 -9.60 -2.46 -13.87
N PHE A 228 -10.35 -1.58 -13.22
CA PHE A 228 -10.97 -1.83 -11.92
C PHE A 228 -12.34 -1.15 -11.85
N THR A 229 -13.15 -1.52 -10.86
CA THR A 229 -14.46 -0.91 -10.61
C THR A 229 -14.45 -0.22 -9.26
N ASP A 230 -14.83 1.05 -9.23
CA ASP A 230 -14.95 1.77 -7.96
C ASP A 230 -16.20 1.31 -7.20
N ASN A 231 -16.00 0.65 -6.05
CA ASN A 231 -17.06 0.18 -5.17
C ASN A 231 -17.08 0.93 -3.83
N THR A 232 -16.40 2.08 -3.74
CA THR A 232 -16.29 2.83 -2.47
C THR A 232 -17.63 3.30 -1.93
N ALA A 233 -18.57 3.62 -2.83
CA ALA A 233 -19.97 3.92 -2.47
C ALA A 233 -20.72 2.74 -1.82
N LEU A 234 -20.25 1.51 -2.04
CA LEU A 234 -20.77 0.29 -1.41
C LEU A 234 -20.03 -0.06 -0.10
N GLY A 235 -19.06 0.76 0.32
CA GLY A 235 -18.22 0.50 1.49
C GLY A 235 -17.11 -0.52 1.23
N TRP A 236 -16.67 -0.67 -0.02
CA TRP A 236 -15.56 -1.56 -0.40
C TRP A 236 -14.53 -0.81 -1.22
N ARG A 237 -13.28 -0.87 -0.81
CA ARG A 237 -12.16 -0.28 -1.57
C ARG A 237 -11.42 -1.35 -2.35
N PHE A 238 -11.06 -1.03 -3.59
CA PHE A 238 -10.13 -1.83 -4.37
C PHE A 238 -8.73 -1.70 -3.76
N ILE A 239 -8.05 -2.82 -3.52
CA ILE A 239 -6.71 -2.83 -2.92
C ILE A 239 -5.63 -3.37 -3.87
N GLY A 240 -6.00 -3.82 -5.07
CA GLY A 240 -5.10 -4.23 -6.13
C GLY A 240 -5.54 -5.51 -6.84
N CYS A 241 -4.78 -5.89 -7.86
CA CYS A 241 -4.96 -7.15 -8.58
C CYS A 241 -4.06 -8.22 -7.96
N ALA A 242 -4.65 -9.32 -7.48
CA ALA A 242 -3.93 -10.40 -6.80
C ALA A 242 -3.87 -11.66 -7.68
N PRO A 243 -2.70 -12.33 -7.82
CA PRO A 243 -2.62 -13.58 -8.56
C PRO A 243 -3.36 -14.69 -7.81
N GLU A 244 -4.06 -15.54 -8.54
CA GLU A 244 -4.87 -16.65 -8.04
C GLU A 244 -4.33 -17.95 -8.63
N GLU A 245 -3.76 -18.82 -7.81
CA GLU A 245 -3.09 -20.03 -8.31
C GLU A 245 -4.06 -21.21 -8.39
N ARG A 246 -4.37 -21.67 -9.60
CA ARG A 246 -5.17 -22.89 -9.82
C ARG A 246 -4.36 -24.18 -9.78
N ARG A 247 -3.02 -24.12 -9.84
CA ARG A 247 -2.13 -25.29 -9.95
C ARG A 247 -0.92 -25.15 -9.02
N VAL A 248 -0.90 -25.95 -7.95
CA VAL A 248 0.32 -26.19 -7.17
C VAL A 248 0.93 -27.51 -7.65
N THR A 249 2.25 -27.52 -7.87
CA THR A 249 3.01 -28.76 -8.16
C THR A 249 4.18 -28.83 -7.18
N PRO A 250 4.35 -29.90 -6.39
CA PRO A 250 3.47 -31.09 -6.27
C PRO A 250 2.08 -30.77 -5.67
N PRO A 251 1.08 -31.66 -5.84
CA PRO A 251 -0.33 -31.36 -5.66
C PRO A 251 -0.76 -31.38 -4.19
N ASP A 252 -0.31 -30.40 -3.43
CA ASP A 252 -0.74 -30.18 -2.04
C ASP A 252 -1.76 -29.03 -2.01
N ALA A 253 -2.97 -29.34 -2.49
CA ALA A 253 -4.17 -28.47 -2.56
C ALA A 253 -4.04 -27.14 -3.36
N PRO A 254 -5.07 -26.73 -4.12
CA PRO A 254 -5.14 -25.36 -4.62
C PRO A 254 -5.31 -24.42 -3.43
N VAL A 255 -4.23 -23.79 -2.97
CA VAL A 255 -4.35 -22.75 -1.96
C VAL A 255 -4.83 -21.49 -2.68
N ARG A 256 -6.16 -21.36 -2.72
CA ARG A 256 -6.89 -20.20 -3.23
C ARG A 256 -6.45 -18.94 -2.48
N THR A 257 -6.32 -17.81 -3.18
CA THR A 257 -5.97 -16.54 -2.54
C THR A 257 -7.00 -16.16 -1.49
N LEU A 258 -8.28 -16.39 -1.79
CA LEU A 258 -9.42 -16.24 -0.88
C LEU A 258 -10.12 -17.60 -0.72
N PRO A 259 -9.77 -18.39 0.31
CA PRO A 259 -10.16 -19.81 0.37
C PRO A 259 -11.49 -20.09 1.08
N SER A 260 -12.24 -19.07 1.55
CA SER A 260 -13.32 -19.32 2.53
C SER A 260 -14.69 -19.55 1.92
N ALA A 261 -15.16 -18.69 1.01
CA ALA A 261 -16.48 -18.84 0.39
C ALA A 261 -16.46 -18.48 -1.10
N LEU A 262 -17.36 -19.10 -1.85
CA LEU A 262 -17.52 -18.93 -3.30
C LEU A 262 -18.99 -18.68 -3.64
N LEU A 263 -19.22 -17.67 -4.48
CA LEU A 263 -20.44 -17.48 -5.26
C LEU A 263 -20.06 -17.49 -6.75
N ALA A 264 -20.80 -18.22 -7.58
CA ALA A 264 -20.57 -18.22 -9.02
C ALA A 264 -21.88 -18.14 -9.80
N GLY A 265 -21.92 -17.33 -10.85
CA GLY A 265 -23.09 -17.14 -11.71
C GLY A 265 -22.83 -16.19 -12.87
N ASP A 266 -23.50 -16.43 -14.00
CA ASP A 266 -23.35 -15.61 -15.22
C ASP A 266 -24.00 -14.23 -15.09
N ASP A 267 -24.63 -13.94 -13.95
CA ASP A 267 -25.21 -12.66 -13.59
C ASP A 267 -24.35 -11.91 -12.54
N LEU A 268 -23.10 -12.34 -12.29
CA LEU A 268 -22.23 -11.73 -11.30
C LEU A 268 -21.90 -10.26 -11.63
N THR A 269 -22.00 -9.40 -10.62
CA THR A 269 -21.48 -8.03 -10.59
C THR A 269 -20.59 -7.84 -9.36
N ASN A 270 -19.79 -6.78 -9.32
CA ASN A 270 -19.02 -6.44 -8.13
C ASN A 270 -19.96 -6.23 -6.93
N ALA A 271 -21.08 -5.52 -7.12
CA ALA A 271 -22.05 -5.28 -6.05
C ALA A 271 -22.60 -6.59 -5.46
N LYS A 272 -22.91 -7.59 -6.30
CA LYS A 272 -23.33 -8.92 -5.83
C LYS A 272 -22.23 -9.63 -5.05
N CYS A 273 -20.99 -9.55 -5.53
CA CYS A 273 -19.85 -10.15 -4.85
C CYS A 273 -19.62 -9.53 -3.46
N MET A 274 -19.58 -8.20 -3.40
CA MET A 274 -19.41 -7.46 -2.14
C MET A 274 -20.55 -7.72 -1.16
N ALA A 275 -21.80 -7.78 -1.64
CA ALA A 275 -22.96 -8.09 -0.81
C ALA A 275 -22.89 -9.51 -0.25
N PHE A 276 -22.52 -10.50 -1.07
CA PHE A 276 -22.36 -11.90 -0.65
C PHE A 276 -21.28 -12.04 0.43
N CYS A 277 -20.06 -11.55 0.17
CA CYS A 277 -18.96 -11.63 1.13
C CYS A 277 -19.26 -10.84 2.41
N GLY A 278 -19.86 -9.64 2.29
CA GLY A 278 -20.23 -8.80 3.41
C GLY A 278 -21.30 -9.43 4.30
N ALA A 279 -22.33 -10.04 3.72
CA ALA A 279 -23.39 -10.74 4.45
C ALA A 279 -22.86 -11.99 5.17
N ALA A 280 -21.87 -12.66 4.57
CA ALA A 280 -21.18 -13.81 5.18
C ALA A 280 -20.10 -13.41 6.21
N GLY A 281 -19.93 -12.12 6.50
CA GLY A 281 -19.01 -11.63 7.54
C GLY A 281 -17.53 -11.60 7.12
N TYR A 282 -17.23 -11.64 5.82
CA TYR A 282 -15.86 -11.58 5.32
C TYR A 282 -15.37 -10.15 5.11
N THR A 283 -14.06 -9.95 5.30
CA THR A 283 -13.39 -8.65 5.15
C THR A 283 -12.86 -8.42 3.73
N TYR A 284 -12.60 -9.49 2.98
CA TYR A 284 -12.11 -9.45 1.60
C TYR A 284 -13.07 -10.13 0.65
N ALA A 285 -13.16 -9.56 -0.54
CA ALA A 285 -13.95 -10.05 -1.65
C ALA A 285 -13.14 -9.92 -2.94
N GLY A 286 -13.14 -10.94 -3.78
CA GLY A 286 -12.38 -10.97 -5.02
C GLY A 286 -13.20 -11.60 -6.14
N PRO A 287 -13.71 -10.80 -7.08
CA PRO A 287 -14.22 -11.34 -8.33
C PRO A 287 -13.09 -11.96 -9.16
N GLU A 288 -13.34 -13.13 -9.72
CA GLU A 288 -12.47 -13.86 -10.64
C GLU A 288 -13.25 -14.26 -11.90
N TRP A 289 -12.56 -14.37 -13.03
CA TRP A 289 -13.05 -15.05 -14.22
C TRP A 289 -14.46 -14.59 -14.67
N ARG A 290 -14.80 -13.29 -14.49
CA ARG A 290 -16.08 -12.66 -14.88
C ARG A 290 -17.30 -13.05 -14.04
N ARG A 291 -17.33 -14.27 -13.51
CA ARG A 291 -18.52 -14.93 -12.96
C ARG A 291 -18.33 -15.53 -11.58
N GLU A 292 -17.12 -15.49 -11.02
CA GLU A 292 -16.83 -16.03 -9.70
C GLU A 292 -16.56 -14.92 -8.70
N CYS A 293 -16.94 -15.14 -7.45
CA CYS A 293 -16.71 -14.25 -6.33
C CYS A 293 -16.19 -15.07 -5.16
N TRP A 294 -15.00 -14.73 -4.71
CA TRP A 294 -14.32 -15.39 -3.61
C TRP A 294 -14.26 -14.49 -2.38
N CYS A 295 -14.39 -15.07 -1.19
CA CYS A 295 -14.35 -14.34 0.07
C CYS A 295 -13.37 -14.97 1.06
N ALA A 296 -12.77 -14.13 1.90
CA ALA A 296 -12.02 -14.57 3.08
C ALA A 296 -11.83 -13.41 4.07
N ASN A 297 -11.31 -13.72 5.26
CA ASN A 297 -10.86 -12.72 6.23
C ASN A 297 -9.37 -12.40 6.14
N SER A 298 -8.66 -13.09 5.25
CA SER A 298 -7.26 -12.88 4.92
C SER A 298 -7.02 -13.42 3.52
N TYR A 299 -6.07 -12.85 2.79
CA TYR A 299 -5.53 -13.45 1.57
C TYR A 299 -4.18 -14.10 1.84
N LEU A 300 -3.79 -15.06 1.01
CA LEU A 300 -2.48 -15.71 1.15
C LEU A 300 -1.36 -14.68 1.03
N PRO A 301 -0.38 -14.69 1.95
CA PRO A 301 0.78 -13.81 1.88
C PRO A 301 1.47 -13.88 0.50
N THR A 302 1.55 -15.07 -0.10
CA THR A 302 2.17 -15.28 -1.41
C THR A 302 1.44 -14.66 -2.60
N ARG A 303 0.25 -14.11 -2.37
CA ARG A 303 -0.67 -13.60 -3.39
C ARG A 303 -1.12 -12.19 -3.05
N GLN A 304 -0.17 -11.34 -2.63
CA GLN A 304 -0.48 -9.96 -2.31
C GLN A 304 -1.08 -9.22 -3.51
N PRO A 305 -2.07 -8.35 -3.29
CA PRO A 305 -2.59 -7.49 -4.34
C PRO A 305 -1.51 -6.50 -4.78
N ALA A 306 -1.28 -6.41 -6.08
CA ALA A 306 -0.39 -5.45 -6.70
C ALA A 306 -1.17 -4.34 -7.40
N THR A 307 -0.66 -3.11 -7.34
CA THR A 307 -1.32 -1.90 -7.87
C THR A 307 -0.59 -1.31 -9.07
N THR A 308 0.24 -2.10 -9.75
CA THR A 308 0.96 -1.62 -10.93
C THR A 308 0.08 -1.67 -12.17
N LEU A 309 0.34 -0.83 -13.17
CA LEU A 309 -0.34 -0.92 -14.47
C LEU A 309 -0.22 -2.32 -15.09
N ALA A 310 0.93 -2.97 -14.92
CA ALA A 310 1.18 -4.32 -15.41
C ALA A 310 0.36 -5.38 -14.65
N SER A 311 0.20 -5.27 -13.32
CA SER A 311 -0.64 -6.22 -12.57
C SER A 311 -2.11 -6.04 -12.90
N LEU A 312 -2.56 -4.80 -13.03
CA LEU A 312 -3.94 -4.44 -13.42
C LEU A 312 -4.34 -5.03 -14.78
N ALA A 313 -3.40 -5.13 -15.73
CA ALA A 313 -3.66 -5.74 -17.03
C ALA A 313 -4.17 -7.19 -16.91
N ASN A 314 -3.88 -7.89 -15.80
CA ASN A 314 -4.38 -9.23 -15.54
C ASN A 314 -5.79 -9.25 -14.92
N CYS A 315 -6.31 -8.13 -14.42
CA CYS A 315 -7.65 -7.98 -13.85
C CYS A 315 -8.64 -7.29 -14.82
N ASN A 316 -8.49 -7.53 -16.13
CA ASN A 316 -9.19 -6.79 -17.17
C ASN A 316 -10.47 -7.46 -17.69
N TYR A 317 -10.94 -8.54 -17.05
CA TYR A 317 -12.12 -9.26 -17.51
C TYR A 317 -13.40 -8.53 -17.09
N LYS A 318 -14.32 -8.36 -18.04
CA LYS A 318 -15.62 -7.74 -17.77
C LYS A 318 -16.56 -8.68 -17.05
N CYS A 319 -17.26 -8.19 -16.03
CA CYS A 319 -18.22 -8.99 -15.26
C CYS A 319 -19.32 -9.57 -16.17
N ALA A 320 -19.74 -10.81 -15.89
CA ALA A 320 -20.76 -11.50 -16.67
C ALA A 320 -22.13 -10.80 -16.56
N GLY A 321 -22.49 -10.32 -15.37
CA GLY A 321 -23.74 -9.60 -15.12
C GLY A 321 -23.71 -8.11 -15.44
N ASN A 322 -22.53 -7.52 -15.68
CA ASN A 322 -22.41 -6.11 -16.07
C ASN A 322 -21.10 -5.82 -16.82
N ALA A 323 -21.17 -5.66 -18.14
CA ALA A 323 -20.01 -5.42 -18.98
C ALA A 323 -19.33 -4.05 -18.76
N ALA A 324 -19.95 -3.14 -18.00
CA ALA A 324 -19.30 -1.89 -17.59
C ALA A 324 -18.23 -2.12 -16.51
N GLU A 325 -18.37 -3.19 -15.72
CA GLU A 325 -17.54 -3.49 -14.56
C GLU A 325 -16.42 -4.49 -14.87
N TYR A 326 -15.37 -4.50 -14.03
CA TYR A 326 -14.26 -5.45 -14.10
C TYR A 326 -14.36 -6.47 -12.96
N CYS A 327 -14.20 -7.76 -13.29
CA CYS A 327 -14.34 -8.90 -12.39
C CYS A 327 -13.17 -9.88 -12.55
N GLY A 328 -11.96 -9.43 -12.20
CA GLY A 328 -10.74 -10.25 -12.19
C GLY A 328 -10.19 -10.59 -13.57
N GLY A 329 -9.58 -11.76 -13.70
CA GLY A 329 -9.04 -12.29 -14.94
C GLY A 329 -8.78 -13.79 -14.88
N ASP A 330 -7.89 -14.28 -15.74
CA ASP A 330 -7.46 -15.68 -15.73
C ASP A 330 -6.52 -15.97 -14.57
N ALA A 331 -7.01 -16.56 -13.48
CA ALA A 331 -6.17 -16.78 -12.31
C ALA A 331 -5.64 -15.45 -11.73
N TRP A 332 -6.50 -14.42 -11.74
CA TRP A 332 -6.28 -13.14 -11.06
C TRP A 332 -7.58 -12.59 -10.48
N LEU A 333 -7.51 -12.12 -9.24
CA LEU A 333 -8.62 -11.54 -8.49
C LEU A 333 -8.52 -10.01 -8.49
N SER A 334 -9.63 -9.36 -8.83
CA SER A 334 -9.81 -7.95 -8.48
C SER A 334 -10.07 -7.85 -6.98
N LEU A 335 -9.06 -7.55 -6.16
CA LEU A 335 -9.20 -7.68 -4.72
C LEU A 335 -9.79 -6.41 -4.09
N TYR A 336 -10.89 -6.58 -3.35
CA TYR A 336 -11.55 -5.55 -2.58
C TYR A 336 -11.51 -5.86 -1.09
N GLN A 337 -11.48 -4.81 -0.28
CA GLN A 337 -11.52 -4.87 1.17
C GLN A 337 -12.66 -4.00 1.69
N LYS A 338 -13.37 -4.53 2.68
CA LYS A 338 -14.40 -3.79 3.40
C LYS A 338 -13.78 -2.54 4.02
N CYS A 339 -14.43 -1.40 3.82
CA CYS A 339 -13.99 -0.14 4.39
C CYS A 339 -14.22 -0.13 5.91
N PRO A 340 -13.32 0.51 6.69
CA PRO A 340 -13.50 0.65 8.12
C PRO A 340 -14.79 1.41 8.44
N ALA A 341 -15.51 0.99 9.48
CA ALA A 341 -16.71 1.69 9.93
C ALA A 341 -16.34 3.12 10.37
N GLY A 342 -16.96 4.13 9.74
CA GLY A 342 -16.66 5.53 10.00
C GLY A 342 -15.29 6.03 9.48
N GLY A 343 -14.57 5.21 8.69
CA GLY A 343 -13.29 5.57 8.10
C GLY A 343 -13.36 5.88 6.60
N PRO A 344 -12.26 6.41 6.01
CA PRO A 344 -12.22 6.70 4.58
C PRO A 344 -12.27 5.42 3.75
N CYS A 345 -13.04 5.46 2.67
CA CYS A 345 -13.18 4.39 1.71
C CYS A 345 -12.56 4.84 0.39
N VAL A 346 -11.26 4.57 0.23
CA VAL A 346 -10.45 5.05 -0.89
C VAL A 346 -9.78 3.86 -1.55
N ASN A 347 -9.89 3.77 -2.88
CA ASN A 347 -9.22 2.76 -3.67
C ASN A 347 -7.70 2.94 -3.62
N ALA A 348 -6.96 1.85 -3.77
CA ALA A 348 -5.52 1.93 -3.94
C ALA A 348 -5.16 2.80 -5.16
N VAL A 349 -4.10 3.57 -5.02
CA VAL A 349 -3.55 4.36 -6.13
C VAL A 349 -2.69 3.45 -7.00
N PHE A 350 -2.79 3.63 -8.31
CA PHE A 350 -2.09 2.82 -9.30
C PHE A 350 -0.84 3.53 -9.78
N THR A 351 0.24 2.76 -9.91
CA THR A 351 1.58 3.26 -10.27
C THR A 351 2.15 2.54 -11.48
#